data_AF-A0A8K1FWB1-F1
#
_entry.id   AF-A0A8K1FWB1-F1
#
_cell.length_a   1.000
_cell.length_b   1.000
_cell.length_c   1.000
_cell.angle_alpha   90.00
_cell.angle_beta   90.00
_cell.angle_gamma   90.00
#
_symmetry.space_group_name_H-M   'P 1'
#
loop_
_entity.id
_entity.type
_entity.pdbx_description
1 polymer ?
#
loop_
_entity_poly.entity_id
_entity_poly.type
_entity_poly.pdbx_seq_one_letter_code
_entity_poly.pdbx_strand_id
1 'polypeptide(L)'
;MAVTQARIRPSRLMLYISLVETVLLSGLFFAGLSTLFYDKFPLNQYSEALILSSHIVMAMLVAFFGVAILAQGVREGMKSVYLLSILNMIFIGIAAAGGLAFYGTLDPDYSYLMALGFFGSLFCTSSILFYAI
;
A
#
# COMPACT_ATOMS: atom_id res chain seq x y z
N MET A 1 33.11 13.90 25.78
CA MET A 1 32.56 14.21 24.45
C MET A 1 31.25 13.47 24.31
N ALA A 2 30.12 14.14 24.57
CA ALA A 2 28.82 13.57 24.29
C ALA A 2 28.64 13.59 22.77
N VAL A 3 28.73 12.42 22.13
CA VAL A 3 28.29 12.26 20.75
C VAL A 3 26.80 12.55 20.78
N THR A 4 26.41 13.76 20.39
CA THR A 4 25.04 14.09 20.03
C THR A 4 24.56 12.97 19.12
N GLN A 5 23.60 12.18 19.57
CA GLN A 5 22.89 11.26 18.70
C GLN A 5 22.25 12.11 17.61
N ALA A 6 22.95 12.25 16.48
CA ALA A 6 22.36 12.71 15.26
C ALA A 6 21.20 11.74 15.02
N ARG A 7 19.98 12.19 15.32
CA ARG A 7 18.76 11.43 15.09
C ARG A 7 18.82 11.06 13.62
N ILE A 8 19.16 9.81 13.30
CA ILE A 8 19.28 9.35 11.93
C ILE A 8 17.86 9.41 11.39
N ARG A 9 17.56 10.49 10.67
CA ARG A 9 16.25 10.74 10.09
C ARG A 9 16.32 10.31 8.62
N PRO A 10 15.27 9.63 8.13
CA PRO A 10 15.09 9.38 6.71
C PRO A 10 15.17 10.67 5.89
N SER A 11 15.51 10.53 4.61
CA SER A 11 15.58 11.65 3.68
C SER A 11 14.20 12.25 3.42
N ARG A 12 14.16 13.51 2.95
CA ARG A 12 12.91 14.16 2.50
C ARG A 12 12.24 13.38 1.37
N LEU A 13 13.03 12.67 0.56
CA LEU A 13 12.51 11.83 -0.52
C LEU A 13 11.72 10.64 0.04
N MET A 14 12.21 9.99 1.10
CA MET A 14 11.46 8.94 1.80
C MET A 14 10.15 9.47 2.39
N LEU A 15 10.17 10.69 2.95
CA LEU A 15 8.96 11.35 3.45
C LEU A 15 7.93 11.55 2.33
N TYR A 16 8.33 12.07 1.17
CA TYR A 16 7.40 12.29 0.06
C TYR A 16 6.85 10.98 -0.52
N ILE A 17 7.70 9.97 -0.70
CA ILE A 17 7.30 8.67 -1.25
C ILE A 17 6.33 7.97 -0.28
N SER A 18 6.65 7.92 1.01
CA SER A 18 5.77 7.33 2.03
C SER A 18 4.45 8.06 2.19
N LEU A 19 4.43 9.38 2.03
CA LEU A 19 3.19 10.17 2.07
C LEU A 19 2.31 9.87 0.86
N VAL A 20 2.88 9.86 -0.34
CA VAL A 20 2.13 9.53 -1.57
C VAL A 20 1.58 8.11 -1.48
N GLU A 21 2.39 7.14 -1.07
CA GLU A 21 1.95 5.76 -0.95
C GLU A 21 0.84 5.58 0.10
N THR A 22 0.94 6.27 1.24
CA THR A 22 -0.11 6.24 2.27
C THR A 22 -1.45 6.78 1.75
N VAL A 23 -1.42 7.87 0.97
CA VAL A 23 -2.62 8.43 0.34
C VAL A 23 -3.20 7.47 -0.70
N LEU A 24 -2.35 6.88 -1.55
CA LEU A 24 -2.77 5.91 -2.56
C LEU A 24 -3.39 4.67 -1.92
N LEU A 25 -2.75 4.10 -0.90
CA LEU A 25 -3.26 2.96 -0.14
C LEU A 25 -4.59 3.26 0.55
N SER A 26 -4.75 4.47 1.09
CA SER A 26 -6.03 4.90 1.67
C SER A 26 -7.12 4.94 0.60
N GLY A 27 -6.84 5.54 -0.55
CA GLY A 27 -7.77 5.59 -1.69
C GLY A 27 -8.13 4.19 -2.22
N LEU A 28 -7.14 3.31 -2.32
CA LEU A 28 -7.30 1.93 -2.77
C LEU A 28 -8.14 1.10 -1.79
N PHE A 29 -7.94 1.30 -0.48
CA PHE A 29 -8.74 0.66 0.56
C PHE A 29 -10.22 1.12 0.50
N PHE A 30 -10.47 2.42 0.32
CA PHE A 30 -11.83 2.92 0.12
C PHE A 30 -12.48 2.40 -1.17
N ALA A 31 -11.72 2.35 -2.27
CA ALA A 31 -12.20 1.77 -3.52
C ALA A 31 -12.54 0.28 -3.37
N GLY A 32 -11.72 -0.49 -2.66
CA GLY A 32 -11.98 -1.90 -2.37
C GLY A 32 -13.18 -2.14 -1.43
N LEU A 33 -13.44 -1.22 -0.48
CA LEU A 33 -14.68 -1.26 0.29
C LEU A 33 -15.90 -0.96 -0.57
N SER A 34 -15.80 -0.01 -1.51
CA SER A 34 -16.91 0.34 -2.39
C SER A 34 -17.35 -0.83 -3.29
N THR A 35 -16.43 -1.71 -3.69
CA THR A 35 -16.75 -2.94 -4.43
C THR A 35 -17.50 -3.98 -3.60
N LEU A 36 -17.43 -3.94 -2.26
CA LEU A 36 -18.23 -4.81 -1.39
C LEU A 36 -19.69 -4.34 -1.24
N PHE A 37 -19.94 -3.04 -1.45
CA PHE A 37 -21.30 -2.48 -1.42
C PHE A 37 -22.06 -2.63 -2.75
N TYR A 38 -21.41 -3.24 -3.74
CA TYR A 38 -21.90 -3.39 -5.09
C TYR A 38 -23.16 -4.25 -5.19
N ASP A 39 -23.27 -5.29 -4.37
CA ASP A 39 -24.49 -6.13 -4.27
C ASP A 39 -25.70 -5.38 -3.69
N LYS A 40 -25.46 -4.25 -3.00
CA LYS A 40 -26.51 -3.48 -2.30
C LYS A 40 -26.97 -2.25 -3.07
N PHE A 41 -26.17 -1.75 -4.01
CA PHE A 41 -26.48 -0.56 -4.81
C PHE A 41 -26.24 -0.85 -6.29
N PRO A 42 -27.30 -1.02 -7.11
CA PRO A 42 -27.13 -1.32 -8.53
C PRO A 42 -26.46 -0.14 -9.23
N LEU A 43 -25.20 -0.33 -9.60
CA LEU A 43 -24.43 0.63 -10.39
C LEU A 43 -24.69 0.39 -11.88
N ASN A 44 -24.55 1.43 -12.69
CA ASN A 44 -24.63 1.31 -14.15
C ASN A 44 -23.33 0.67 -14.67
N GLN A 45 -23.36 -0.15 -15.73
CA GLN A 45 -22.18 -0.84 -16.31
C GLN A 45 -20.96 0.06 -16.55
N TYR A 46 -21.18 1.36 -16.78
CA TYR A 46 -20.10 2.35 -16.90
C TYR A 46 -19.38 2.60 -15.56
N SER A 47 -20.11 2.79 -14.46
CA SER A 47 -19.54 3.00 -13.13
C SER A 47 -18.80 1.77 -12.61
N GLU A 48 -19.26 0.58 -13.00
CA GLU A 48 -18.62 -0.71 -12.70
C GLU A 48 -17.20 -0.79 -13.25
N ALA A 49 -17.05 -0.55 -14.55
CA ALA A 49 -15.76 -0.54 -15.23
C ALA A 49 -14.84 0.57 -14.71
N LEU A 50 -15.39 1.72 -14.31
CA LEU A 50 -14.63 2.84 -13.77
C LEU A 50 -14.06 2.53 -12.38
N ILE A 51 -14.85 1.94 -11.48
CA ILE A 51 -14.37 1.52 -10.15
C ILE A 51 -13.28 0.47 -10.29
N LEU A 52 -13.51 -0.56 -11.12
CA LEU A 52 -12.55 -1.64 -11.33
C LEU A 52 -11.23 -1.12 -11.92
N SER A 53 -11.30 -0.29 -12.97
CA SER A 53 -10.11 0.30 -13.58
C SER A 53 -9.37 1.23 -12.62
N SER A 54 -10.09 2.03 -11.81
CA SER A 54 -9.48 2.88 -10.79
C SER A 54 -8.75 2.07 -9.72
N HIS A 55 -9.31 0.93 -9.31
CA HIS A 55 -8.70 0.04 -8.33
C HIS A 55 -7.40 -0.57 -8.86
N ILE A 56 -7.40 -1.09 -10.10
CA ILE A 56 -6.20 -1.67 -10.71
C ILE A 56 -5.09 -0.62 -10.88
N VAL A 57 -5.43 0.57 -11.38
CA VAL A 57 -4.45 1.67 -11.55
C VAL A 57 -3.85 2.08 -10.21
N MET A 58 -4.68 2.25 -9.18
CA MET A 58 -4.22 2.57 -7.83
C MET A 58 -3.35 1.45 -7.24
N ALA A 59 -3.70 0.18 -7.46
CA ALA A 59 -2.91 -0.95 -6.98
C ALA A 59 -1.52 -1.00 -7.66
N MET A 60 -1.44 -0.70 -8.95
CA MET A 60 -0.18 -0.59 -9.67
C MET A 60 0.68 0.58 -9.16
N LEU A 61 0.07 1.73 -8.88
CA LEU A 61 0.78 2.87 -8.29
C LEU A 61 1.30 2.53 -6.89
N VAL A 62 0.49 1.88 -6.04
CA VAL A 62 0.92 1.41 -4.71
C VAL A 62 2.12 0.48 -4.85
N ALA A 63 2.08 -0.50 -5.76
CA ALA A 63 3.21 -1.41 -5.98
C ALA A 63 4.48 -0.65 -6.45
N PHE A 64 4.32 0.32 -7.34
CA PHE A 64 5.44 1.16 -7.79
C PHE A 64 6.07 1.95 -6.64
N PHE A 65 5.25 2.62 -5.82
CA PHE A 65 5.74 3.40 -4.69
C PHE A 65 6.31 2.50 -3.58
N GLY A 66 5.75 1.31 -3.34
CA GLY A 66 6.30 0.33 -2.40
C GLY A 66 7.70 -0.12 -2.78
N VAL A 67 7.95 -0.36 -4.09
CA VAL A 67 9.29 -0.65 -4.60
C VAL A 67 10.20 0.56 -4.46
N ALA A 68 9.70 1.78 -4.69
CA ALA A 68 10.47 3.00 -4.50
C ALA A 68 10.87 3.22 -3.02
N ILE A 69 9.99 2.91 -2.07
CA ILE A 69 10.29 2.92 -0.63
C ILE A 69 11.38 1.89 -0.30
N LEU A 70 11.31 0.68 -0.86
CA LEU A 70 12.34 -0.32 -0.66
C LEU A 70 13.69 0.13 -1.23
N ALA A 71 13.70 0.65 -2.46
CA ALA A 71 14.91 1.17 -3.09
C ALA A 71 15.54 2.31 -2.28
N GLN A 72 14.74 3.23 -1.75
CA GLN A 72 15.23 4.29 -0.86
C GLN A 72 15.67 3.76 0.50
N GLY A 73 14.96 2.78 1.08
CA GLY A 73 15.33 2.16 2.35
C GLY A 73 16.69 1.46 2.30
N VAL A 74 17.02 0.83 1.16
CA VAL A 74 18.35 0.27 0.87
C VAL A 74 19.41 1.37 0.84
N ARG A 75 19.11 2.51 0.19
CA ARG A 75 20.07 3.63 0.06
C ARG A 75 20.34 4.36 1.36
N GLU A 76 19.33 4.47 2.24
CA GLU A 76 19.46 5.16 3.53
C GLU A 76 20.20 4.34 4.59
N GLY A 77 20.28 3.02 4.42
CA GLY A 77 21.03 2.14 5.34
C GLY A 77 20.44 2.02 6.75
N MET A 78 19.24 2.57 6.98
CA MET A 78 18.52 2.48 8.25
C MET A 78 17.82 1.13 8.37
N LYS A 79 18.29 0.26 9.27
CA LYS A 79 17.75 -1.10 9.45
C LYS A 79 16.23 -1.12 9.66
N SER A 80 15.69 -0.22 10.49
CA SER A 80 14.25 -0.17 10.79
C SER A 80 13.42 0.17 9.56
N VAL A 81 13.83 1.19 8.79
CA VAL A 81 13.15 1.60 7.57
C VAL A 81 13.21 0.49 6.54
N TYR A 82 14.38 -0.10 6.31
CA TYR A 82 14.56 -1.22 5.39
C TYR A 82 13.67 -2.42 5.71
N LEU A 83 13.57 -2.81 6.99
CA LEU A 83 12.75 -3.94 7.42
C LEU A 83 11.26 -3.66 7.22
N LEU A 84 10.82 -2.43 7.52
CA LEU A 84 9.45 -1.98 7.25
C LEU A 84 9.17 -1.92 5.74
N SER A 85 10.13 -1.51 4.91
CA SER A 85 9.99 -1.49 3.45
C SER A 85 9.82 -2.89 2.86
N ILE A 86 10.57 -3.88 3.36
CA ILE A 86 10.41 -5.27 2.96
C ILE A 86 9.03 -5.78 3.37
N LEU A 87 8.63 -5.53 4.61
CA LEU A 87 7.34 -5.97 5.12
C LEU A 87 6.19 -5.35 4.33
N ASN A 88 6.29 -4.07 3.98
CA ASN A 88 5.37 -3.38 3.09
C ASN A 88 5.25 -4.10 1.73
N MET A 89 6.37 -4.42 1.09
CA MET A 89 6.39 -5.15 -0.18
C MET A 89 5.77 -6.55 -0.09
N ILE A 90 5.97 -7.25 1.02
CA ILE A 90 5.34 -8.56 1.25
C ILE A 90 3.81 -8.39 1.33
N PHE A 91 3.33 -7.40 2.08
CA PHE A 91 1.90 -7.13 2.20
C PHE A 91 1.25 -6.69 0.88
N ILE A 92 1.94 -5.87 0.08
CA ILE A 92 1.52 -5.54 -1.29
C ILE A 92 1.46 -6.81 -2.15
N GLY A 93 2.43 -7.71 -2.02
CA GLY A 93 2.45 -8.99 -2.73
C GLY A 93 1.27 -9.90 -2.34
N ILE A 94 0.95 -9.97 -1.05
CA ILE A 94 -0.24 -10.69 -0.53
C ILE A 94 -1.51 -10.06 -1.10
N ALA A 95 -1.60 -8.72 -1.11
CA ALA A 95 -2.75 -8.01 -1.68
C ALA A 95 -2.93 -8.31 -3.17
N ALA A 96 -1.84 -8.31 -3.94
CA ALA A 96 -1.85 -8.63 -5.36
C ALA A 96 -2.24 -10.09 -5.63
N ALA A 97 -1.75 -11.04 -4.83
CA ALA A 97 -2.13 -12.44 -4.93
C ALA A 97 -3.62 -12.66 -4.62
N GLY A 98 -4.13 -11.99 -3.58
CA GLY A 98 -5.56 -12.00 -3.24
C GLY A 98 -6.43 -11.40 -4.34
N GLY A 99 -6.01 -10.26 -4.90
CA GLY A 99 -6.71 -9.63 -6.03
C GLY A 99 -6.73 -10.52 -7.27
N LEU A 100 -5.60 -11.11 -7.65
CA LEU A 100 -5.52 -12.02 -8.81
C LEU A 100 -6.42 -13.24 -8.63
N ALA A 101 -6.44 -13.84 -7.43
CA ALA A 101 -7.29 -14.98 -7.12
C ALA A 101 -8.78 -14.59 -7.14
N PHE A 102 -9.14 -13.45 -6.54
CA PHE A 102 -10.51 -12.93 -6.54
C PHE A 102 -11.05 -12.75 -7.97
N TYR A 103 -10.29 -12.14 -8.87
CA TYR A 103 -10.72 -11.96 -10.26
C TYR A 103 -10.76 -13.28 -11.06
N GLY A 104 -10.02 -14.31 -10.65
CA GLY A 104 -10.01 -15.62 -11.30
C GLY A 104 -11.13 -16.56 -10.87
N THR A 105 -11.56 -16.50 -9.60
CA THR A 105 -12.53 -17.44 -9.01
C THR A 105 -13.84 -16.79 -8.56
N LEU A 106 -13.87 -15.46 -8.41
CA LEU A 106 -14.98 -14.68 -7.85
C LEU A 106 -15.38 -15.11 -6.43
N ASP A 107 -14.47 -15.74 -5.69
CA ASP A 107 -14.71 -16.17 -4.31
C ASP A 107 -14.42 -15.01 -3.32
N PRO A 108 -15.40 -14.61 -2.48
CA PRO A 108 -15.25 -13.54 -1.50
C PRO A 108 -14.09 -13.73 -0.53
N ASP A 109 -13.66 -14.97 -0.25
CA ASP A 109 -12.57 -15.25 0.68
C ASP A 109 -11.25 -14.59 0.26
N TYR A 110 -11.00 -14.51 -1.05
CA TYR A 110 -9.81 -13.85 -1.59
C TYR A 110 -9.87 -12.31 -1.48
N SER A 111 -11.07 -11.72 -1.40
CA SER A 111 -11.23 -10.29 -1.16
C SER A 111 -10.80 -9.89 0.26
N TYR A 112 -11.04 -10.75 1.26
CA TYR A 112 -10.54 -10.53 2.62
C TYR A 112 -9.02 -10.65 2.70
N LEU A 113 -8.43 -11.60 1.97
CA LEU A 113 -6.98 -11.74 1.87
C LEU A 113 -6.34 -10.50 1.22
N MET A 114 -6.97 -9.96 0.18
CA MET A 114 -6.57 -8.70 -0.44
C MET A 114 -6.64 -7.52 0.56
N ALA A 115 -7.75 -7.40 1.30
CA ALA A 115 -7.94 -6.36 2.30
C ALA A 115 -6.92 -6.43 3.45
N LEU A 116 -6.59 -7.63 3.92
CA LEU A 116 -5.54 -7.86 4.91
C LEU A 116 -4.17 -7.40 4.41
N GLY A 117 -3.85 -7.67 3.14
CA GLY A 117 -2.64 -7.19 2.50
C GLY A 117 -2.57 -5.66 2.47
N PHE A 118 -3.64 -4.97 2.07
CA PHE A 118 -3.66 -3.50 2.08
C PHE A 118 -3.58 -2.91 3.49
N PHE A 119 -4.20 -3.53 4.49
CA PHE A 119 -4.11 -3.10 5.87
C PHE A 119 -2.68 -3.23 6.42
N GLY A 120 -2.02 -4.36 6.18
CA GLY A 120 -0.62 -4.57 6.58
C GLY A 120 0.33 -3.58 5.90
N SER A 121 0.10 -3.32 4.61
CA SER A 121 0.86 -2.31 3.85
C SER A 121 0.66 -0.92 4.43
N LEU A 122 -0.58 -0.48 4.68
CA LEU A 122 -0.89 0.79 5.35
C LEU A 122 -0.16 0.97 6.69
N PHE A 123 -0.11 -0.08 7.51
CA PHE A 123 0.60 -0.04 8.79
C PHE A 123 2.11 0.15 8.60
N CYS A 124 2.71 -0.53 7.62
CA CYS A 124 4.14 -0.40 7.33
C CYS A 124 4.47 0.99 6.78
N THR A 125 3.72 1.47 5.80
CA THR A 125 3.97 2.76 5.14
C THR A 125 3.75 3.93 6.09
N SER A 126 2.71 3.88 6.93
CA SER A 126 2.48 4.88 7.97
C SER A 126 3.58 4.88 9.04
N SER A 127 4.06 3.71 9.45
CA SER A 127 5.20 3.60 10.37
C SER A 127 6.46 4.25 9.78
N ILE A 128 6.76 4.02 8.49
CA ILE A 128 7.89 4.65 7.79
C ILE A 128 7.72 6.17 7.74
N LEU A 129 6.49 6.65 7.50
CA LEU A 129 6.16 8.07 7.48
C LEU A 129 6.41 8.72 8.85
N PHE A 130 6.00 8.09 9.95
CA PHE A 130 6.29 8.59 11.31
C PHE A 130 7.79 8.58 11.63
N TYR A 131 8.55 7.61 11.12
CA TYR A 131 10.01 7.63 11.24
C TYR A 131 10.65 8.77 10.44
N ALA A 132 10.01 9.24 9.37
CA ALA A 132 10.52 10.28 8.49
C ALA A 132 10.26 11.73 8.96
N ILE A 133 9.34 11.95 9.92
CA ILE A 133 8.97 13.26 10.50
C ILE A 133 9.89 13.63 11.69
#